data_AF-A0A6V7J685-F1
#
_entry.id   AF-A0A6V7J685-F1
#
_cell.length_a   1.000
_cell.length_b   1.000
_cell.length_c   1.000
_cell.angle_alpha   90.00
_cell.angle_beta   90.00
_cell.angle_gamma   90.00
#
_symmetry.space_group_name_H-M   'P 1'
#
loop_
_entity.id
_entity.type
_entity.pdbx_description
1 polymer ?
#
loop_
_entity_poly.entity_id
_entity_poly.type
_entity_poly.pdbx_seq_one_letter_code
_entity_poly.pdbx_strand_id
1 'polypeptide(L)' 'ARLGDLKADHDANCTYEGENNVLIQQASNWLLGLAKNFYSGIEINSPLGSVEFLRRGKDILKDKFEGTTVDETLDPK' A
#
# COMPACT_ATOMS: atom_id res chain seq x y z
N ALA A 1 -34.84 -0.30 -5.89
CA ALA A 1 -34.74 0.72 -6.95
C ALA A 1 -33.49 1.59 -6.79
N ARG A 2 -33.25 2.24 -5.64
CA ARG A 2 -32.18 3.26 -5.49
C ARG A 2 -30.73 2.76 -5.32
N LEU A 3 -30.52 1.48 -5.00
CA LEU A 3 -29.18 0.87 -4.94
C LEU A 3 -28.57 0.67 -6.34
N GLY A 4 -29.41 0.52 -7.37
CA GLY A 4 -28.97 0.41 -8.77
C GLY A 4 -28.42 1.73 -9.30
N ASP A 5 -29.09 2.83 -8.98
CA ASP A 5 -28.66 4.18 -9.38
C ASP A 5 -27.34 4.58 -8.68
N LEU A 6 -27.21 4.27 -7.38
CA LEU A 6 -25.98 4.51 -6.62
C LEU A 6 -24.78 3.74 -7.22
N LYS A 7 -25.01 2.49 -7.66
CA LYS A 7 -23.99 1.69 -8.33
C LYS A 7 -23.62 2.29 -9.69
N ALA A 8 -24.60 2.70 -10.49
CA ALA A 8 -24.36 3.28 -11.79
C ALA A 8 -23.54 4.59 -11.71
N ASP A 9 -23.83 5.44 -10.73
CA ASP A 9 -23.07 6.67 -10.47
C ASP A 9 -21.63 6.35 -9.99
N HIS A 10 -21.45 5.29 -9.21
CA HIS A 10 -20.13 4.87 -8.72
C HIS A 10 -19.29 4.14 -9.78
N ASP A 11 -19.90 3.43 -10.72
CA ASP A 11 -19.19 2.66 -11.75
C ASP A 11 -18.33 3.57 -12.64
N ALA A 12 -18.71 4.84 -12.82
CA ALA A 12 -17.91 5.86 -13.50
C ALA A 12 -16.60 6.20 -12.76
N ASN A 13 -16.58 6.18 -11.42
CA ASN A 13 -15.39 6.50 -10.61
C ASN A 13 -14.25 5.49 -10.80
N CYS A 14 -14.54 4.26 -11.25
CA CYS A 14 -13.53 3.23 -11.50
C CYS A 14 -12.80 3.39 -12.85
N THR A 15 -13.24 4.31 -13.72
CA THR A 15 -12.75 4.45 -15.10
C THR A 15 -12.39 5.89 -15.49
N TYR A 16 -12.93 6.90 -14.81
CA TYR A 16 -12.87 8.30 -15.25
C TYR A 16 -11.49 8.96 -15.10
N GLU A 17 -10.70 8.59 -14.08
CA GLU A 17 -9.38 9.20 -13.82
C GLU A 17 -8.20 8.29 -14.21
N GLY A 18 -8.50 7.25 -15.00
CA GLY A 18 -7.60 6.14 -15.33
C GLY A 18 -8.21 4.83 -14.83
N GLU A 19 -8.06 3.75 -15.60
CA GLU A 19 -8.48 2.44 -15.09
C GLU A 19 -7.71 2.14 -13.80
N ASN A 20 -8.41 1.71 -12.75
CA ASN A 20 -7.80 1.32 -11.47
C ASN A 20 -6.61 0.38 -11.66
N ASN A 21 -6.68 -0.51 -12.66
CA ASN A 21 -5.60 -1.42 -13.01
C ASN A 21 -4.32 -0.68 -13.45
N VAL A 22 -4.45 0.39 -14.22
CA VAL A 22 -3.31 1.20 -14.69
C VAL A 22 -2.71 1.99 -13.53
N LEU A 23 -3.52 2.59 -12.66
CA LEU A 23 -3.04 3.32 -11.49
C LEU A 23 -2.30 2.37 -10.51
N ILE A 24 -2.87 1.19 -10.25
CA ILE A 24 -2.21 0.15 -9.45
C ILE A 24 -0.90 -0.30 -10.11
N GLN A 25 -0.88 -0.49 -11.43
CA GLN A 25 0.35 -0.85 -12.15
C GLN A 25 1.42 0.24 -12.06
N GLN A 26 1.06 1.52 -12.18
CA GLN A 26 1.99 2.64 -12.03
C GLN A 26 2.61 2.66 -10.63
N ALA A 27 1.77 2.54 -9.59
CA ALA A 27 2.24 2.47 -8.21
C ALA A 27 3.12 1.23 -7.95
N SER A 28 2.72 0.07 -8.49
CA SER A 28 3.49 -1.19 -8.34
C SER A 28 4.85 -1.11 -9.03
N ASN A 29 4.90 -0.58 -10.25
CA ASN A 29 6.15 -0.40 -11.00
C ASN A 29 7.09 0.58 -10.28
N TRP A 30 6.54 1.65 -9.71
CA TRP A 30 7.33 2.57 -8.88
C TRP A 30 7.92 1.85 -7.65
N LEU A 31 7.13 1.06 -6.91
CA LEU A 31 7.60 0.26 -5.79
C LEU A 31 8.68 -0.76 -6.19
N LEU A 32 8.51 -1.44 -7.33
CA LEU A 32 9.52 -2.36 -7.86
C LEU A 32 10.83 -1.65 -8.23
N GLY A 33 10.75 -0.42 -8.75
CA GLY A 33 11.92 0.43 -8.99
C GLY A 33 12.72 0.73 -7.71
N LEU A 34 12.04 0.85 -6.57
CA LEU A 34 12.68 1.03 -5.26
C LEU A 34 13.35 -0.24 -4.74
N ALA A 35 12.94 -1.43 -5.20
CA ALA A 35 13.45 -2.70 -4.70
C ALA A 35 14.97 -2.83 -4.89
N LYS A 36 15.52 -2.31 -6.00
CA LYS A 36 16.97 -2.29 -6.22
C LYS A 36 17.68 -1.51 -5.10
N ASN A 37 17.17 -0.33 -4.76
CA ASN A 37 17.73 0.51 -3.70
C ASN A 37 17.61 -0.18 -2.34
N PHE A 38 16.45 -0.80 -2.07
CA PHE A 38 16.22 -1.59 -0.85
C PHE A 38 17.26 -2.70 -0.66
N TYR A 39 17.48 -3.54 -1.69
CA TYR A 39 18.44 -4.65 -1.58
C TYR A 39 19.90 -4.18 -1.54
N SER A 40 20.22 -3.08 -2.24
CA SER A 40 21.56 -2.48 -2.24
C SER A 40 21.85 -1.59 -1.03
N GLY A 41 20.87 -1.35 -0.14
CA GLY A 41 21.04 -0.47 1.02
C GLY A 41 21.19 1.01 0.66
N ILE A 42 20.75 1.41 -0.54
CA ILE A 42 20.72 2.80 -1.00
C ILE A 42 19.50 3.48 -0.38
N GLU A 43 19.64 4.73 0.03
CA GLU A 43 18.54 5.49 0.61
C GLU A 43 17.34 5.59 -0.35
N ILE A 44 16.15 5.30 0.17
CA ILE A 44 14.88 5.46 -0.52
C ILE A 44 14.32 6.85 -0.18
N ASN A 45 14.14 7.69 -1.19
CA ASN A 45 13.53 9.00 -1.03
C ASN A 45 12.00 8.84 -0.93
N SER A 46 11.42 9.34 0.17
CA SER A 46 9.97 9.31 0.41
C SER A 46 9.52 10.67 0.95
N PRO A 47 9.30 11.67 0.08
CA PRO A 47 9.03 13.05 0.50
C PRO A 47 7.83 13.20 1.45
N LEU A 48 6.82 12.34 1.29
CA LEU A 48 5.61 12.31 2.13
C LEU A 48 5.60 11.14 3.13
N GLY A 49 6.72 10.43 3.30
CA GLY A 49 6.84 9.33 4.27
C GLY A 49 6.08 8.04 3.93
N SER A 50 5.28 7.98 2.86
CA SER A 50 4.43 6.82 2.54
C SER A 50 5.17 5.49 2.37
N VAL A 51 6.46 5.51 2.02
CA VAL A 51 7.30 4.30 1.89
C VAL A 51 8.47 4.25 2.86
N GLU A 52 8.44 5.07 3.92
CA GLU A 52 9.51 5.13 4.91
C GLU A 52 9.69 3.79 5.67
N PHE A 53 8.62 3.01 5.82
CA PHE A 53 8.67 1.67 6.40
C PHE A 53 9.65 0.73 5.67
N LEU A 54 9.92 0.95 4.37
CA LEU A 54 10.89 0.16 3.61
C LEU A 54 12.31 0.26 4.17
N ARG A 55 12.66 1.33 4.91
CA ARG A 55 13.96 1.43 5.61
C ARG A 55 14.15 0.31 6.63
N ARG A 56 13.06 -0.10 7.28
CA ARG A 56 13.00 -1.23 8.23
C ARG A 56 12.63 -2.56 7.56
N GLY A 57 12.55 -2.62 6.23
CA GLY A 57 11.97 -3.77 5.53
C GLY A 57 12.65 -5.11 5.84
N LYS A 58 13.97 -5.13 6.08
CA LYS A 58 14.68 -6.37 6.47
C LYS A 58 14.30 -6.87 7.86
N ASP A 59 13.91 -5.97 8.76
CA ASP A 59 13.47 -6.32 10.10
C ASP A 59 11.98 -6.68 10.09
N ILE A 60 11.16 -5.92 9.35
CA ILE A 60 9.75 -6.24 9.09
C ILE A 60 9.58 -7.66 8.52
N LEU A 61 10.46 -8.08 7.60
CA LEU A 61 10.43 -9.44 7.04
C LEU A 61 10.75 -10.55 8.05
N LYS A 62 11.36 -10.21 9.20
CA LYS A 62 11.65 -11.14 10.31
C LYS A 62 10.60 -11.08 11.40
N ASP A 63 9.86 -9.97 11.49
CA ASP A 63 8.84 -9.75 12.50
C ASP A 63 7.78 -10.86 12.43
N LYS A 64 7.34 -11.30 13.61
CA LYS A 64 6.25 -12.25 13.76
C LYS A 64 5.12 -11.58 14.53
N PHE A 65 3.91 -11.98 14.24
CA PHE A 65 2.76 -11.55 15.02
C PHE A 65 2.83 -12.21 16.41
N GLU A 66 2.71 -11.40 17.47
CA GLU A 66 2.86 -11.83 18.87
C GLU A 66 1.60 -11.61 19.71
N GLY A 67 0.55 -11.01 19.15
CA GLY A 67 -0.71 -10.77 19.88
C GLY A 67 -1.38 -12.08 20.27
N THR A 68 -1.59 -12.28 21.56
CA THR A 68 -2.28 -13.45 22.12
C THR A 68 -3.71 -13.13 22.56
N THR A 69 -4.03 -11.85 22.73
CA THR A 69 -5.36 -11.37 23.11
C THR A 69 -5.95 -10.40 22.08
N VAL A 70 -7.25 -10.18 22.16
CA VAL A 70 -7.95 -9.20 21.30
C VAL A 70 -7.42 -7.79 21.56
N ASP A 71 -7.23 -7.43 22.83
CA ASP A 71 -6.71 -6.12 23.22
C ASP A 71 -5.30 -5.88 22.65
N GLU A 72 -4.42 -6.88 22.71
CA GLU A 72 -3.08 -6.82 22.10
C GLU A 72 -3.10 -6.71 20.57
N THR A 73 -4.17 -7.19 19.92
CA THR A 73 -4.33 -7.12 18.45
C THR A 73 -4.83 -5.73 18.01
N LEU A 74 -5.50 -5.00 18.89
CA LEU A 74 -6.04 -3.67 18.62
C LEU A 74 -5.04 -2.55 18.93
N ASP A 75 -3.91 -2.85 19.56
CA ASP A 75 -2.86 -1.88 19.89
C ASP A 75 -2.02 -1.53 18.64
N PRO A 76 -2.02 -0.26 18.18
CA PRO A 76 -1.16 0.16 17.08
C PRO A 76 0.31 0.21 17.52
N LYS A 77 1.09 -0.78 17.07
CA LYS A 77 2.55 -0.87 17.29
C LYS A 77 3.38 0.05 16.38
#